data_AF-A0A258E8W6-F1
#
_entry.id   AF-A0A258E8W6-F1
#
_cell.length_a   1.000
_cell.length_b   1.000
_cell.length_c   1.000
_cell.angle_alpha   90.00
_cell.angle_beta   90.00
_cell.angle_gamma   90.00
#
_symmetry.space_group_name_H-M   'P 1'
#
loop_
_entity.id
_entity.type
_entity.pdbx_description
1 polymer ?
#
loop_
_entity_poly.entity_id
_entity_poly.type
_entity_poly.pdbx_seq_one_letter_code
_entity_poly.pdbx_strand_id
1 'polypeptide(L)'
;MKKFNYLLMLFTAVTFALTSCGEDETPDNGVTIEGIPATATIEAGGTLGPVTATATALDGLVSLAITKDGAPLATVPLSGTTATAPFSYTATPADAGKNIVFEFTVTDTDGDFAKATHVLTVGAEATTIRVTQNITANTTWESGKTYILGGRIVVTDGATLTIEEGVVVKGEVGTGANATALIIARGGKLNANGTASAPIIFTSVADEIEPGQIASPNLDPEISGLWGGVLILGRAPSSFGGDVTEVQIEGIPASDTNGLYGGTNAEDNSGSIKFISIRHGGANIGEGNEINGLTLGGVGSGTVIENVEVIGNQDDGIEWFGGTVNVK
;
A
#
# COMPACT_ATOMS: atom_id res chain seq x y z
N MET A 1 86.98 -72.36 51.91
CA MET A 1 85.90 -72.65 52.88
C MET A 1 85.12 -71.37 53.15
N LYS A 2 83.80 -71.52 53.29
CA LYS A 2 82.75 -70.54 53.66
C LYS A 2 81.96 -69.89 52.52
N LYS A 3 80.64 -70.08 52.65
CA LYS A 3 79.49 -69.78 51.81
C LYS A 3 78.96 -68.36 52.08
N PHE A 4 78.24 -67.75 51.12
CA PHE A 4 77.04 -66.89 51.29
C PHE A 4 76.59 -66.44 49.88
N ASN A 5 75.49 -66.92 49.28
CA ASN A 5 74.05 -66.67 49.48
C ASN A 5 73.47 -65.63 48.49
N TYR A 6 72.51 -66.12 47.67
CA TYR A 6 71.31 -65.50 47.09
C TYR A 6 71.35 -64.09 46.48
N LEU A 7 70.99 -63.98 45.19
CA LEU A 7 69.75 -63.27 44.80
C LEU A 7 69.34 -63.62 43.36
N LEU A 8 68.14 -64.20 43.24
CA LEU A 8 67.40 -64.48 42.01
C LEU A 8 66.50 -63.27 41.74
N MET A 9 66.60 -62.61 40.59
CA MET A 9 65.60 -61.63 40.13
C MET A 9 64.88 -62.19 38.90
N LEU A 10 63.66 -62.68 39.13
CA LEU A 10 62.65 -62.94 38.12
C LEU A 10 61.92 -61.61 37.87
N PHE A 11 61.96 -61.10 36.63
CA PHE A 11 61.07 -60.02 36.20
C PHE A 11 59.85 -60.66 35.51
N THR A 12 58.75 -60.78 36.25
CA THR A 12 57.43 -61.12 35.71
C THR A 12 56.79 -59.87 35.12
N ALA A 13 56.62 -59.84 33.80
CA ALA A 13 55.83 -58.83 33.09
C ALA A 13 54.34 -59.13 33.30
N VAL A 14 53.66 -58.27 34.07
CA VAL A 14 52.21 -58.27 34.22
C VAL A 14 51.62 -57.55 33.00
N THR A 15 50.96 -58.30 32.13
CA THR A 15 50.17 -57.78 31.02
C THR A 15 48.78 -57.40 31.57
N PHE A 16 48.53 -56.10 31.71
CA PHE A 16 47.17 -55.58 31.91
C PHE A 16 46.43 -55.65 30.57
N ALA A 17 45.45 -56.55 30.47
CA ALA A 17 44.46 -56.50 29.41
C ALA A 17 43.46 -55.37 29.73
N LEU A 18 43.66 -54.20 29.14
CA LEU A 18 42.64 -53.17 29.07
C LEU A 18 41.65 -53.59 27.98
N THR A 19 40.49 -54.09 28.39
CA THR A 19 39.34 -54.27 27.49
C THR A 19 38.72 -52.89 27.26
N SER A 20 39.22 -52.19 26.25
CA SER A 20 38.53 -51.04 25.66
C SER A 20 37.27 -51.55 24.98
N CYS A 21 36.10 -51.39 25.61
CA CYS A 21 34.86 -51.31 24.84
C CYS A 21 34.94 -50.00 24.06
N GLY A 22 35.31 -50.05 22.78
CA GLY A 22 34.94 -48.98 21.88
C GLY A 22 33.43 -49.04 21.77
N GLU A 23 32.73 -48.03 22.25
CA GLU A 23 31.39 -47.77 21.72
C GLU A 23 31.63 -47.50 20.23
N ASP A 24 31.08 -48.35 19.37
CA ASP A 24 31.05 -48.10 17.94
C ASP A 24 30.25 -46.79 17.78
N GLU A 25 30.95 -45.66 17.63
CA GLU A 25 30.31 -44.44 17.20
C GLU A 25 29.72 -44.73 15.83
N THR A 26 28.39 -44.82 15.78
CA THR A 26 27.64 -44.88 14.53
C THR A 26 28.12 -43.70 13.68
N PRO A 27 28.45 -43.91 12.39
CA PRO A 27 28.90 -42.82 11.54
C PRO A 27 27.88 -41.68 11.58
N ASP A 28 28.30 -40.49 12.06
CA ASP A 28 27.55 -39.24 11.96
C ASP A 28 27.23 -39.00 10.48
N ASN A 29 26.01 -39.36 10.09
CA ASN A 29 25.49 -39.22 8.76
C ASN A 29 24.73 -37.90 8.70
N GLY A 30 25.48 -36.79 8.66
CA GLY A 30 24.97 -35.44 8.90
C GLY A 30 23.63 -35.09 8.22
N VAL A 31 22.82 -34.34 8.96
CA VAL A 31 21.56 -33.75 8.51
C VAL A 31 21.81 -32.67 7.46
N THR A 32 20.96 -32.59 6.43
CA THR A 32 21.00 -31.51 5.43
C THR A 32 19.63 -30.89 5.19
N ILE A 33 19.64 -29.62 4.78
CA ILE A 33 18.47 -28.89 4.32
C ILE A 33 18.83 -28.08 3.06
N GLU A 34 18.06 -28.26 1.99
CA GLU A 34 18.24 -27.59 0.71
C GLU A 34 16.91 -27.09 0.13
N GLY A 35 16.94 -26.38 -1.00
CA GLY A 35 15.75 -25.90 -1.72
C GLY A 35 15.18 -24.55 -1.25
N ILE A 36 15.72 -23.99 -0.17
CA ILE A 36 15.41 -22.63 0.29
C ILE A 36 16.42 -21.65 -0.34
N PRO A 37 15.99 -20.67 -1.15
CA PRO A 37 16.88 -19.65 -1.67
C PRO A 37 17.36 -18.78 -0.51
N ALA A 38 18.59 -18.24 -0.60
CA ALA A 38 19.13 -17.40 0.47
C ALA A 38 18.34 -16.09 0.65
N THR A 39 17.78 -15.55 -0.44
CA THR A 39 17.04 -14.29 -0.43
C THR A 39 15.83 -14.32 -1.34
N ALA A 40 14.86 -13.45 -1.06
CA ALA A 40 13.79 -13.07 -1.99
C ALA A 40 13.34 -11.63 -1.69
N THR A 41 12.66 -11.02 -2.65
CA THR A 41 12.04 -9.70 -2.49
C THR A 41 10.57 -9.79 -2.84
N ILE A 42 9.73 -9.16 -2.01
CA ILE A 42 8.30 -8.97 -2.27
C ILE A 42 7.91 -7.53 -2.00
N GLU A 43 6.84 -7.05 -2.62
CA GLU A 43 6.24 -5.76 -2.26
C GLU A 43 5.61 -5.81 -0.86
N ALA A 44 5.32 -4.65 -0.26
CA ALA A 44 4.54 -4.57 0.97
C ALA A 44 3.19 -5.30 0.80
N GLY A 45 2.83 -6.17 1.76
CA GLY A 45 1.64 -7.02 1.65
C GLY A 45 1.74 -8.19 0.66
N GLY A 46 2.86 -8.33 -0.05
CA GLY A 46 3.12 -9.43 -0.97
C GLY A 46 3.22 -10.79 -0.28
N THR A 47 3.20 -11.86 -1.08
CA THR A 47 3.36 -13.23 -0.57
C THR A 47 4.59 -13.88 -1.17
N LEU A 48 5.50 -14.35 -0.32
CA LEU A 48 6.57 -15.27 -0.67
C LEU A 48 5.98 -16.68 -0.82
N GLY A 49 6.32 -17.36 -1.91
CA GLY A 49 6.25 -18.82 -2.00
C GLY A 49 5.25 -19.41 -3.03
N PRO A 50 5.09 -20.74 -3.01
CA PRO A 50 5.76 -21.66 -2.09
C PRO A 50 7.24 -21.87 -2.43
N VAL A 51 8.07 -21.83 -1.39
CA VAL A 51 9.46 -22.32 -1.40
C VAL A 51 9.45 -23.71 -0.78
N THR A 52 10.17 -24.67 -1.34
CA THR A 52 10.14 -26.05 -0.81
C THR A 52 11.47 -26.41 -0.17
N ALA A 53 11.47 -26.60 1.15
CA ALA A 53 12.61 -27.16 1.88
C ALA A 53 12.66 -28.68 1.66
N THR A 54 13.84 -29.21 1.35
CA THR A 54 14.11 -30.65 1.28
C THR A 54 15.12 -31.00 2.37
N ALA A 55 14.71 -31.86 3.29
CA ALA A 55 15.50 -32.31 4.43
C ALA A 55 15.96 -33.76 4.20
N THR A 56 17.19 -34.08 4.58
CA THR A 56 17.73 -35.46 4.52
C THR A 56 18.52 -35.78 5.79
N ALA A 57 18.31 -36.96 6.34
CA ALA A 57 19.09 -37.55 7.45
C ALA A 57 19.01 -39.08 7.35
N LEU A 58 20.13 -39.80 7.42
CA LEU A 58 20.11 -41.26 7.20
C LEU A 58 19.47 -42.04 8.35
N ASP A 59 19.60 -41.52 9.58
CA ASP A 59 19.09 -42.18 10.80
C ASP A 59 17.61 -41.82 11.07
N GLY A 60 17.08 -40.81 10.37
CA GLY A 60 15.66 -40.48 10.30
C GLY A 60 15.36 -39.06 10.77
N LEU A 61 14.41 -38.40 10.13
CA LEU A 61 14.02 -37.03 10.43
C LEU A 61 12.98 -36.97 11.56
N VAL A 62 13.03 -35.90 12.37
CA VAL A 62 12.06 -35.63 13.46
C VAL A 62 11.24 -34.38 13.18
N SER A 63 11.89 -33.25 12.89
CA SER A 63 11.16 -31.99 12.71
C SER A 63 11.89 -30.95 11.88
N LEU A 64 11.12 -29.99 11.37
CA LEU A 64 11.58 -28.72 10.83
C LEU A 64 10.97 -27.59 11.66
N ALA A 65 11.80 -26.86 12.41
CA ALA A 65 11.43 -25.64 13.11
C ALA A 65 11.71 -24.41 12.23
N ILE A 66 10.78 -23.46 12.18
CA ILE A 66 10.89 -22.22 11.43
C ILE A 66 10.74 -21.06 12.41
N THR A 67 11.70 -20.14 12.42
CA THR A 67 11.62 -18.87 13.15
C THR A 67 11.47 -17.69 12.20
N LYS A 68 10.86 -16.60 12.68
CA LYS A 68 10.79 -15.29 12.03
C LYS A 68 11.46 -14.29 12.97
N ASP A 69 12.56 -13.69 12.53
CA ASP A 69 13.36 -12.75 13.33
C ASP A 69 13.72 -13.31 14.72
N GLY A 70 14.03 -14.61 14.77
CA GLY A 70 14.36 -15.35 15.99
C GLY A 70 13.15 -15.78 16.84
N ALA A 71 11.93 -15.31 16.55
CA ALA A 71 10.71 -15.77 17.22
C ALA A 71 10.16 -17.05 16.55
N PRO A 72 9.69 -18.05 17.30
CA PRO A 72 9.08 -19.24 16.73
C PRO A 72 7.87 -18.91 15.83
N LEU A 73 7.88 -19.43 14.61
CA LEU A 73 6.78 -19.26 13.64
C LEU A 73 6.01 -20.56 13.42
N ALA A 74 6.71 -21.66 13.17
CA ALA A 74 6.08 -22.96 12.91
C ALA A 74 7.02 -24.12 13.27
N THR A 75 6.44 -25.30 13.49
CA THR A 75 7.17 -26.56 13.61
C THR A 75 6.43 -27.62 12.82
N VAL A 76 7.11 -28.25 11.87
CA VAL A 76 6.57 -29.29 10.99
C VAL A 76 7.17 -30.62 11.41
N PRO A 77 6.37 -31.62 11.82
CA PRO A 77 6.90 -32.95 12.07
C PRO A 77 7.37 -33.58 10.76
N LEU A 78 8.57 -34.14 10.77
CA LEU A 78 9.17 -34.86 9.65
C LEU A 78 9.30 -36.34 10.02
N SER A 79 9.46 -37.19 9.00
CA SER A 79 9.70 -38.63 9.20
C SER A 79 10.38 -39.23 7.97
N GLY A 80 10.95 -40.43 8.14
CA GLY A 80 11.75 -41.08 7.10
C GLY A 80 13.11 -40.41 6.93
N THR A 81 13.87 -40.84 5.93
CA THR A 81 15.24 -40.35 5.71
C THR A 81 15.30 -39.12 4.81
N THR A 82 14.21 -38.81 4.10
CA THR A 82 14.06 -37.62 3.25
C THR A 82 12.63 -37.12 3.34
N ALA A 83 12.45 -35.81 3.53
CA ALA A 83 11.13 -35.19 3.56
C ALA A 83 11.16 -33.81 2.91
N THR A 84 10.02 -33.37 2.39
CA THR A 84 9.86 -32.02 1.86
C THR A 84 8.79 -31.25 2.63
N ALA A 85 9.00 -29.95 2.79
CA ALA A 85 8.06 -29.05 3.46
C ALA A 85 7.94 -27.74 2.67
N PRO A 86 6.75 -27.42 2.12
CA PRO A 86 6.52 -26.12 1.49
C PRO A 86 6.39 -25.02 2.55
N PHE A 87 6.90 -23.85 2.23
CA PHE A 87 6.82 -22.65 3.03
C PHE A 87 6.33 -21.48 2.19
N SER A 88 5.34 -20.76 2.71
CA SER A 88 4.84 -19.51 2.17
C SER A 88 4.65 -18.50 3.30
N TYR A 89 4.82 -17.23 2.99
CA TYR A 89 4.64 -16.14 3.95
C TYR A 89 4.05 -14.90 3.29
N THR A 90 2.96 -14.38 3.84
CA THR A 90 2.38 -13.10 3.43
C THR A 90 2.86 -12.01 4.37
N ALA A 91 3.49 -10.97 3.83
CA ALA A 91 3.97 -9.84 4.61
C ALA A 91 2.81 -9.10 5.27
N THR A 92 3.00 -8.75 6.53
CA THR A 92 2.08 -7.89 7.30
C THR A 92 2.45 -6.41 7.09
N PRO A 93 1.55 -5.46 7.41
CA PRO A 93 1.90 -4.03 7.37
C PRO A 93 3.13 -3.69 8.24
N ALA A 94 3.32 -4.40 9.36
CA ALA A 94 4.47 -4.22 10.24
C ALA A 94 5.80 -4.68 9.60
N ASP A 95 5.76 -5.44 8.52
CA ASP A 95 6.94 -5.91 7.80
C ASP A 95 7.40 -4.94 6.70
N ALA A 96 6.56 -3.97 6.30
CA ALA A 96 6.87 -3.06 5.22
C ALA A 96 8.20 -2.31 5.46
N GLY A 97 9.07 -2.30 4.44
CA GLY A 97 10.38 -1.67 4.47
C GLY A 97 11.43 -2.40 5.32
N LYS A 98 11.18 -3.64 5.74
CA LYS A 98 12.11 -4.43 6.56
C LYS A 98 12.69 -5.62 5.78
N ASN A 99 13.84 -6.09 6.28
CA ASN A 99 14.36 -7.41 5.94
C ASN A 99 13.95 -8.37 7.06
N ILE A 100 13.13 -9.36 6.73
CA ILE A 100 12.72 -10.43 7.65
C ILE A 100 13.69 -11.59 7.49
N VAL A 101 14.16 -12.16 8.61
CA VAL A 101 15.01 -13.35 8.59
C VAL A 101 14.18 -14.56 9.01
N PHE A 102 14.05 -15.52 8.09
CA PHE A 102 13.56 -16.85 8.41
C PHE A 102 14.71 -17.82 8.60
N GLU A 103 14.73 -18.54 9.71
CA GLU A 103 15.67 -19.64 9.95
C GLU A 103 14.89 -20.96 10.01
N PHE A 104 15.33 -21.91 9.19
CA PHE A 104 14.80 -23.26 9.07
C PHE A 104 15.81 -24.19 9.74
N THR A 105 15.41 -24.87 10.81
CA THR A 105 16.25 -25.84 11.54
C THR A 105 15.62 -27.22 11.41
N VAL A 106 16.30 -28.13 10.72
CA VAL A 106 15.91 -29.55 10.64
C VAL A 106 16.63 -30.28 11.77
N THR A 107 15.92 -31.18 12.46
CA THR A 107 16.48 -32.06 13.49
C THR A 107 16.15 -33.52 13.17
N ASP A 108 17.12 -34.40 13.35
CA ASP A 108 16.97 -35.85 13.18
C ASP A 108 16.68 -36.59 14.49
N THR A 109 16.71 -37.93 14.45
CA THR A 109 16.42 -38.80 15.60
C THR A 109 17.46 -38.76 16.69
N ASP A 110 18.71 -38.47 16.36
CA ASP A 110 19.83 -38.46 17.30
C ASP A 110 20.08 -37.06 17.88
N GLY A 111 19.39 -36.06 17.34
CA GLY A 111 19.39 -34.68 17.82
C GLY A 111 20.32 -33.76 17.03
N ASP A 112 20.93 -34.28 15.97
CA ASP A 112 21.73 -33.48 15.04
C ASP A 112 20.84 -32.57 14.22
N PHE A 113 21.39 -31.45 13.79
CA PHE A 113 20.61 -30.43 13.12
C PHE A 113 21.36 -29.71 12.01
N ALA A 114 20.59 -29.28 11.01
CA ALA A 114 21.05 -28.42 9.93
C ALA A 114 20.18 -27.19 9.81
N LYS A 115 20.79 -26.08 9.39
CA LYS A 115 20.12 -24.79 9.25
C LYS A 115 20.17 -24.26 7.83
N ALA A 116 19.06 -23.68 7.39
CA ALA A 116 19.00 -22.80 6.23
C ALA A 116 18.40 -21.45 6.63
N THR A 117 18.97 -20.38 6.10
CA THR A 117 18.47 -19.02 6.33
C THR A 117 17.91 -18.44 5.05
N HIS A 118 16.75 -17.80 5.15
CA HIS A 118 16.13 -17.05 4.09
C HIS A 118 15.92 -15.60 4.55
N VAL A 119 16.51 -14.64 3.83
CA VAL A 119 16.26 -13.22 4.07
C VAL A 119 15.22 -12.73 3.06
N LEU A 120 14.04 -12.36 3.56
CA LEU A 120 12.97 -11.79 2.77
C LEU A 120 13.01 -10.26 2.90
N THR A 121 13.35 -9.57 1.82
CA THR A 121 13.22 -8.12 1.73
C THR A 121 11.78 -7.76 1.37
N VAL A 122 11.11 -7.01 2.24
CA VAL A 122 9.76 -6.50 1.99
C VAL A 122 9.88 -5.02 1.59
N GLY A 123 9.31 -4.68 0.43
CA GLY A 123 9.24 -3.30 -0.05
C GLY A 123 8.59 -2.38 0.98
N ALA A 124 8.93 -1.09 0.94
CA ALA A 124 8.20 -0.09 1.70
C ALA A 124 6.77 0.04 1.16
N GLU A 125 5.84 0.44 2.00
CA GLU A 125 4.49 0.75 1.54
C GLU A 125 4.53 1.94 0.58
N ALA A 126 3.80 1.83 -0.54
CA ALA A 126 3.69 2.92 -1.49
C ALA A 126 2.91 4.09 -0.86
N THR A 127 3.59 5.21 -0.65
CA THR A 127 2.97 6.45 -0.17
C THR A 127 2.47 7.33 -1.31
N THR A 128 2.83 7.02 -2.56
CA THR A 128 2.37 7.73 -3.76
C THR A 128 1.64 6.78 -4.69
N ILE A 129 0.37 7.04 -4.95
CA ILE A 129 -0.51 6.19 -5.76
C ILE A 129 -0.98 6.97 -6.98
N ARG A 130 -0.66 6.46 -8.17
CA ARG A 130 -1.16 7.04 -9.43
C ARG A 130 -2.53 6.45 -9.79
N VAL A 131 -3.53 7.30 -9.90
CA VAL A 131 -4.92 6.95 -10.22
C VAL A 131 -5.17 7.27 -11.69
N THR A 132 -5.45 6.24 -12.49
CA THR A 132 -5.67 6.37 -13.95
C THR A 132 -7.03 5.87 -14.42
N GLN A 133 -7.83 5.32 -13.52
CA GLN A 133 -9.14 4.73 -13.81
C GLN A 133 -10.21 5.42 -12.98
N ASN A 134 -11.44 5.44 -13.51
CA ASN A 134 -12.61 5.93 -12.80
C ASN A 134 -12.89 5.08 -11.56
N ILE A 135 -13.42 5.74 -10.53
CA ILE A 135 -13.84 5.14 -9.27
C ILE A 135 -15.28 4.67 -9.43
N THR A 136 -15.45 3.36 -9.64
CA THR A 136 -16.74 2.72 -9.92
C THR A 136 -17.32 1.94 -8.74
N ALA A 137 -16.57 1.87 -7.64
CA ALA A 137 -16.99 1.29 -6.38
C ALA A 137 -16.45 2.14 -5.22
N ASN A 138 -17.00 1.93 -4.02
CA ASN A 138 -16.55 2.64 -2.83
C ASN A 138 -15.04 2.47 -2.64
N THR A 139 -14.35 3.60 -2.56
CA THR A 139 -12.89 3.67 -2.46
C THR A 139 -12.51 4.60 -1.33
N THR A 140 -11.49 4.23 -0.56
CA THR A 140 -10.89 5.10 0.45
C THR A 140 -9.47 5.50 0.03
N TRP A 141 -9.18 6.79 0.12
CA TRP A 141 -7.83 7.35 0.02
C TRP A 141 -7.34 7.66 1.44
N GLU A 142 -6.23 7.02 1.83
CA GLU A 142 -5.80 6.89 3.21
C GLU A 142 -4.83 8.00 3.61
N SER A 143 -4.91 8.44 4.87
CA SER A 143 -4.01 9.45 5.44
C SER A 143 -2.53 9.08 5.28
N GLY A 144 -1.69 10.10 5.13
CA GLY A 144 -0.23 9.91 4.95
C GLY A 144 0.19 9.54 3.53
N LYS A 145 -0.75 9.54 2.57
CA LYS A 145 -0.50 9.21 1.16
C LYS A 145 -0.79 10.38 0.23
N THR A 146 -0.11 10.34 -0.92
CA THR A 146 -0.29 11.23 -2.06
C THR A 146 -0.96 10.48 -3.20
N TYR A 147 -2.06 10.99 -3.73
CA TYR A 147 -2.79 10.41 -4.86
C TYR A 147 -2.61 11.28 -6.11
N ILE A 148 -2.06 10.72 -7.19
CA ILE A 148 -1.79 11.45 -8.44
C ILE A 148 -2.84 11.10 -9.49
N LEU A 149 -3.64 12.07 -9.91
CA LEU A 149 -4.61 11.92 -11.00
C LEU A 149 -3.87 11.93 -12.34
N GLY A 150 -3.87 10.80 -13.03
CA GLY A 150 -3.24 10.67 -14.35
C GLY A 150 -4.12 11.14 -15.53
N GLY A 151 -5.23 11.80 -15.24
CA GLY A 151 -6.26 12.17 -16.20
C GLY A 151 -7.46 12.80 -15.51
N ARG A 152 -8.61 12.75 -16.19
CA ARG A 152 -9.92 13.04 -15.57
C ARG A 152 -10.39 11.78 -14.89
N ILE A 153 -10.47 11.83 -13.56
CA ILE A 153 -10.91 10.70 -12.75
C ILE A 153 -12.33 10.97 -12.30
N VAL A 154 -13.25 10.11 -12.71
CA VAL A 154 -14.66 10.21 -12.37
C VAL A 154 -14.99 9.29 -11.21
N VAL A 155 -15.65 9.82 -10.18
CA VAL A 155 -16.42 9.03 -9.21
C VAL A 155 -17.83 8.86 -9.80
N THR A 156 -18.14 7.64 -10.24
CA THR A 156 -19.35 7.37 -11.02
C THR A 156 -20.59 7.21 -10.13
N ASP A 157 -21.77 7.19 -10.74
CA ASP A 157 -23.04 6.95 -10.07
C ASP A 157 -23.00 5.70 -9.17
N GLY A 158 -23.46 5.85 -7.93
CA GLY A 158 -23.47 4.79 -6.91
C GLY A 158 -22.15 4.58 -6.17
N ALA A 159 -21.03 5.16 -6.63
CA ALA A 159 -19.74 5.08 -5.95
C ALA A 159 -19.53 6.24 -4.96
N THR A 160 -18.83 5.96 -3.87
CA THR A 160 -18.36 6.96 -2.91
C THR A 160 -16.84 6.95 -2.84
N LEU A 161 -16.21 8.08 -3.11
CA LEU A 161 -14.81 8.33 -2.76
C LEU A 161 -14.75 8.93 -1.36
N THR A 162 -14.11 8.23 -0.44
CA THR A 162 -13.77 8.78 0.89
C THR A 162 -12.29 9.17 0.89
N ILE A 163 -11.99 10.41 1.25
CA ILE A 163 -10.62 10.90 1.39
C ILE A 163 -10.41 11.22 2.87
N GLU A 164 -9.49 10.51 3.50
CA GLU A 164 -9.12 10.74 4.89
C GLU A 164 -8.37 12.07 5.05
N GLU A 165 -8.33 12.59 6.28
CA GLU A 165 -7.70 13.87 6.58
C GLU A 165 -6.19 13.87 6.25
N GLY A 166 -5.65 15.03 5.86
CA GLY A 166 -4.23 15.20 5.56
C GLY A 166 -3.74 14.54 4.26
N VAL A 167 -4.63 13.92 3.46
CA VAL A 167 -4.28 13.41 2.13
C VAL A 167 -3.91 14.56 1.19
N VAL A 168 -2.88 14.34 0.37
CA VAL A 168 -2.53 15.22 -0.75
C VAL A 168 -2.98 14.56 -2.05
N VAL A 169 -3.73 15.29 -2.88
CA VAL A 169 -4.16 14.87 -4.21
C VAL A 169 -3.51 15.78 -5.24
N LYS A 170 -2.83 15.21 -6.24
CA LYS A 170 -2.09 15.96 -7.26
C LYS A 170 -2.62 15.69 -8.66
N GLY A 171 -2.90 16.71 -9.46
CA GLY A 171 -3.17 16.57 -10.89
C GLY A 171 -1.87 16.50 -11.70
N GLU A 172 -1.74 15.52 -12.61
CA GLU A 172 -0.67 15.57 -13.63
C GLU A 172 -0.88 16.75 -14.58
N VAL A 173 0.21 17.18 -15.22
CA VAL A 173 0.17 18.23 -16.23
C VAL A 173 -0.70 17.81 -17.39
N GLY A 174 -1.64 18.66 -17.78
CA GLY A 174 -2.49 18.45 -18.94
C GLY A 174 -3.24 19.72 -19.32
N THR A 175 -3.58 19.85 -20.61
CA THR A 175 -4.37 20.98 -21.15
C THR A 175 -5.44 20.46 -22.09
N GLY A 176 -6.45 21.29 -22.40
CA GLY A 176 -7.55 20.88 -23.27
C GLY A 176 -8.27 19.61 -22.79
N ALA A 177 -8.52 18.70 -23.74
CA ALA A 177 -9.12 17.39 -23.48
C ALA A 177 -8.33 16.53 -22.47
N ASN A 178 -7.05 16.84 -22.21
CA ASN A 178 -6.17 16.09 -21.33
C ASN A 178 -5.96 16.75 -19.96
N ALA A 179 -6.58 17.91 -19.68
CA ALA A 179 -6.51 18.51 -18.35
C ALA A 179 -7.01 17.52 -17.30
N THR A 180 -6.19 17.32 -16.25
CA THR A 180 -6.49 16.41 -15.16
C THR A 180 -7.48 17.07 -14.21
N ALA A 181 -8.44 16.29 -13.71
CA ALA A 181 -9.48 16.79 -12.81
C ALA A 181 -10.09 15.64 -12.02
N LEU A 182 -10.65 15.94 -10.85
CA LEU A 182 -11.52 15.03 -10.13
C LEU A 182 -12.97 15.41 -10.39
N ILE A 183 -13.78 14.48 -10.90
CA ILE A 183 -15.17 14.72 -11.26
C ILE A 183 -16.05 13.81 -10.41
N ILE A 184 -16.95 14.40 -9.63
CA ILE A 184 -18.01 13.68 -8.94
C ILE A 184 -19.24 13.75 -9.83
N ALA A 185 -19.50 12.67 -10.59
CA ALA A 185 -20.64 12.62 -11.49
C ALA A 185 -21.96 12.53 -10.70
N ARG A 186 -23.08 12.81 -11.36
CA ARG A 186 -24.42 12.69 -10.75
C ARG A 186 -24.63 11.32 -10.10
N GLY A 187 -24.99 11.35 -8.82
CA GLY A 187 -25.19 10.16 -7.98
C GLY A 187 -23.91 9.53 -7.42
N GLY A 188 -22.73 9.99 -7.85
CA GLY A 188 -21.47 9.76 -7.16
C GLY A 188 -21.35 10.65 -5.91
N LYS A 189 -20.46 10.27 -4.98
CA LYS A 189 -20.24 11.01 -3.73
C LYS A 189 -18.78 11.23 -3.40
N LEU A 190 -18.49 12.39 -2.83
CA LEU A 190 -17.21 12.74 -2.23
C LEU A 190 -17.36 12.98 -0.73
N ASN A 191 -16.74 12.12 0.07
CA ASN A 191 -16.60 12.30 1.51
C ASN A 191 -15.14 12.68 1.80
N ALA A 192 -14.84 13.97 1.71
CA ALA A 192 -13.51 14.52 1.95
C ALA A 192 -13.60 15.47 3.14
N ASN A 193 -13.38 14.94 4.34
CA ASN A 193 -13.54 15.67 5.59
C ASN A 193 -12.18 15.82 6.28
N GLY A 194 -11.40 16.82 5.87
CA GLY A 194 -10.20 17.21 6.56
C GLY A 194 -10.48 17.91 7.90
N THR A 195 -9.43 18.36 8.55
CA THR A 195 -9.51 19.22 9.73
C THR A 195 -8.64 20.47 9.54
N ALA A 196 -8.81 21.48 10.39
CA ALA A 196 -7.97 22.69 10.33
C ALA A 196 -6.46 22.38 10.49
N SER A 197 -6.11 21.33 11.23
CA SER A 197 -4.72 20.88 11.42
C SER A 197 -4.24 19.87 10.38
N ALA A 198 -5.16 19.18 9.71
CA ALA A 198 -4.87 18.19 8.67
C ALA A 198 -5.84 18.38 7.50
N PRO A 199 -5.74 19.50 6.76
CA PRO A 199 -6.61 19.74 5.61
C PRO A 199 -6.31 18.72 4.51
N ILE A 200 -7.31 18.44 3.67
CA ILE A 200 -7.09 17.71 2.42
C ILE A 200 -6.64 18.73 1.38
N ILE A 201 -5.52 18.47 0.71
CA ILE A 201 -4.92 19.42 -0.23
C ILE A 201 -5.00 18.83 -1.63
N PHE A 202 -5.72 19.51 -2.52
CA PHE A 202 -5.69 19.25 -3.96
C PHE A 202 -4.76 20.27 -4.63
N THR A 203 -3.81 19.79 -5.43
CA THR A 203 -2.77 20.62 -6.05
C THR A 203 -2.26 19.99 -7.35
N SER A 204 -1.18 20.51 -7.93
CA SER A 204 -0.50 19.95 -9.10
C SER A 204 0.69 19.09 -8.70
N VAL A 205 1.13 18.17 -9.57
CA VAL A 205 2.41 17.44 -9.41
C VAL A 205 3.64 18.37 -9.37
N ALA A 206 3.52 19.63 -9.79
CA ALA A 206 4.57 20.64 -9.65
C ALA A 206 4.77 21.11 -8.19
N ASP A 207 3.76 20.91 -7.33
CA ASP A 207 3.84 21.20 -5.91
C ASP A 207 4.49 20.02 -5.18
N GLU A 208 5.64 20.25 -4.57
CA GLU A 208 6.41 19.24 -3.80
C GLU A 208 5.87 19.08 -2.38
N ILE A 209 4.67 19.60 -2.08
CA ILE A 209 4.01 19.39 -0.81
C ILE A 209 3.73 17.91 -0.56
N GLU A 210 4.01 17.46 0.67
CA GLU A 210 3.81 16.09 1.12
C GLU A 210 2.78 16.03 2.26
N PRO A 211 2.15 14.86 2.50
CA PRO A 211 1.19 14.68 3.58
C PRO A 211 1.73 15.15 4.94
N GLY A 212 0.90 15.89 5.68
CA GLY A 212 1.27 16.52 6.95
C GLY A 212 1.88 17.92 6.83
N GLN A 213 2.13 18.42 5.62
CA GLN A 213 2.48 19.81 5.38
C GLN A 213 1.24 20.67 5.07
N ILE A 214 1.32 21.96 5.39
CA ILE A 214 0.25 22.94 5.10
C ILE A 214 0.70 23.91 4.00
N ALA A 215 1.91 24.46 4.10
CA ALA A 215 2.48 25.36 3.12
C ALA A 215 3.24 24.58 2.04
N SER A 216 3.10 25.00 0.78
CA SER A 216 3.93 24.46 -0.30
C SER A 216 5.41 24.77 -0.03
N PRO A 217 6.32 23.80 -0.18
CA PRO A 217 7.74 24.03 0.06
C PRO A 217 8.45 24.72 -1.12
N ASN A 218 7.85 24.72 -2.32
CA ASN A 218 8.52 25.10 -3.55
C ASN A 218 7.69 25.97 -4.51
N LEU A 219 6.36 25.88 -4.47
CA LEU A 219 5.50 26.49 -5.47
C LEU A 219 4.89 27.80 -4.97
N ASP A 220 5.02 28.85 -5.78
CA ASP A 220 4.47 30.17 -5.47
C ASP A 220 2.94 30.15 -5.58
N PRO A 221 2.20 30.68 -4.58
CA PRO A 221 0.73 30.67 -4.55
C PRO A 221 0.06 31.45 -5.69
N GLU A 222 0.79 32.29 -6.44
CA GLU A 222 0.27 33.01 -7.61
C GLU A 222 0.29 32.17 -8.91
N ILE A 223 0.99 31.03 -8.93
CA ILE A 223 1.00 30.14 -10.09
C ILE A 223 -0.37 29.47 -10.22
N SER A 224 -0.93 29.48 -11.42
CA SER A 224 -2.28 28.97 -11.70
C SER A 224 -2.34 28.14 -12.98
N GLY A 225 -3.48 27.47 -13.21
CA GLY A 225 -3.76 26.73 -14.45
C GLY A 225 -2.97 25.45 -14.63
N LEU A 226 -2.43 24.86 -13.55
CA LEU A 226 -1.56 23.69 -13.62
C LEU A 226 -2.30 22.35 -13.72
N TRP A 227 -3.59 22.36 -13.37
CA TRP A 227 -4.53 21.26 -13.51
C TRP A 227 -5.97 21.82 -13.51
N GLY A 228 -6.97 20.98 -13.78
CA GLY A 228 -8.36 21.42 -13.87
C GLY A 228 -8.89 21.89 -12.52
N GLY A 229 -9.11 20.96 -11.60
CA GLY A 229 -9.75 21.25 -10.32
C GLY A 229 -10.68 20.12 -9.91
N VAL A 230 -11.64 20.44 -9.04
CA VAL A 230 -12.66 19.50 -8.55
C VAL A 230 -14.03 19.93 -9.06
N LEU A 231 -14.73 19.03 -9.75
CA LEU A 231 -16.11 19.23 -10.17
C LEU A 231 -17.04 18.35 -9.33
N ILE A 232 -18.12 18.95 -8.83
CA ILE A 232 -19.21 18.23 -8.18
C ILE A 232 -20.49 18.47 -8.94
N LEU A 233 -21.03 17.41 -9.53
CA LEU A 233 -22.19 17.45 -10.43
C LEU A 233 -23.36 16.73 -9.76
N GLY A 234 -24.33 17.50 -9.31
CA GLY A 234 -25.51 17.00 -8.60
C GLY A 234 -26.76 16.89 -9.48
N ARG A 235 -27.83 16.40 -8.85
CA ARG A 235 -29.16 16.20 -9.45
C ARG A 235 -30.17 17.28 -9.04
N ALA A 236 -29.71 18.38 -8.46
CA ALA A 236 -30.59 19.48 -8.07
C ALA A 236 -31.01 20.34 -9.26
N PRO A 237 -32.17 21.03 -9.17
CA PRO A 237 -32.63 21.92 -10.22
C PRO A 237 -31.66 23.08 -10.48
N SER A 238 -31.54 23.44 -11.75
CA SER A 238 -30.83 24.62 -12.23
C SER A 238 -31.66 25.34 -13.29
N SER A 239 -31.39 26.63 -13.51
CA SER A 239 -32.18 27.50 -14.40
C SER A 239 -31.77 27.34 -15.86
N PHE A 240 -32.17 26.22 -16.49
CA PHE A 240 -31.87 25.95 -17.90
C PHE A 240 -32.91 26.53 -18.85
N GLY A 241 -32.46 26.94 -20.04
CA GLY A 241 -33.35 27.29 -21.15
C GLY A 241 -33.78 26.06 -21.96
N GLY A 242 -34.95 26.11 -22.59
CA GLY A 242 -35.40 25.06 -23.52
C GLY A 242 -36.06 23.83 -22.87
N ASP A 243 -36.62 23.98 -21.67
CA ASP A 243 -37.36 22.92 -20.94
C ASP A 243 -36.56 21.61 -20.72
N VAL A 244 -35.25 21.72 -20.55
CA VAL A 244 -34.36 20.59 -20.20
C VAL A 244 -34.13 20.51 -18.68
N THR A 245 -33.89 19.31 -18.17
CA THR A 245 -33.61 19.07 -16.73
C THR A 245 -32.13 18.89 -16.42
N GLU A 246 -31.29 18.74 -17.45
CA GLU A 246 -29.85 18.53 -17.33
C GLU A 246 -29.14 19.12 -18.53
N VAL A 247 -27.90 19.59 -18.31
CA VAL A 247 -27.02 20.08 -19.36
C VAL A 247 -25.59 19.59 -19.10
N GLN A 248 -24.76 19.67 -20.12
CA GLN A 248 -23.34 19.35 -20.02
C GLN A 248 -22.62 20.48 -19.26
N ILE A 249 -21.81 20.13 -18.26
CA ILE A 249 -20.89 21.08 -17.62
C ILE A 249 -19.81 21.49 -18.62
N GLU A 250 -19.33 22.73 -18.49
CA GLU A 250 -18.18 23.14 -19.27
C GLU A 250 -16.95 22.28 -18.95
N GLY A 251 -16.06 22.20 -19.92
CA GLY A 251 -14.80 21.49 -19.82
C GLY A 251 -14.83 19.98 -20.06
N ILE A 252 -16.02 19.38 -19.98
CA ILE A 252 -16.21 17.96 -20.21
C ILE A 252 -16.89 17.74 -21.57
N PRO A 253 -16.31 16.94 -22.48
CA PRO A 253 -16.90 16.64 -23.78
C PRO A 253 -18.34 16.16 -23.67
N ALA A 254 -19.22 16.65 -24.53
CA ALA A 254 -20.64 16.24 -24.55
C ALA A 254 -20.86 14.73 -24.81
N SER A 255 -19.84 14.02 -25.31
CA SER A 255 -19.85 12.57 -25.44
C SER A 255 -19.66 11.82 -24.11
N ASP A 256 -19.17 12.51 -23.07
CA ASP A 256 -18.99 11.95 -21.73
C ASP A 256 -20.16 12.37 -20.84
N THR A 257 -21.09 11.43 -20.65
CA THR A 257 -22.30 11.62 -19.85
C THR A 257 -22.00 11.85 -18.37
N ASN A 258 -20.78 11.59 -17.91
CA ASN A 258 -20.39 11.91 -16.53
C ASN A 258 -20.28 13.42 -16.29
N GLY A 259 -20.19 14.24 -17.34
CA GLY A 259 -20.23 15.69 -17.26
C GLY A 259 -21.64 16.30 -17.20
N LEU A 260 -22.70 15.49 -17.22
CA LEU A 260 -24.05 16.01 -17.09
C LEU A 260 -24.32 16.43 -15.65
N TYR A 261 -24.90 17.62 -15.44
CA TYR A 261 -25.39 18.10 -14.16
C TYR A 261 -26.84 18.56 -14.24
N GLY A 262 -27.47 18.70 -13.08
CA GLY A 262 -28.87 19.10 -12.97
C GLY A 262 -29.81 17.91 -12.82
N GLY A 263 -31.05 18.23 -12.45
CA GLY A 263 -32.14 17.29 -12.29
C GLY A 263 -33.32 17.93 -11.57
N THR A 264 -34.10 17.12 -10.87
CA THR A 264 -35.29 17.58 -10.15
C THR A 264 -35.19 17.40 -8.64
N ASN A 265 -34.08 16.85 -8.13
CA ASN A 265 -33.91 16.52 -6.72
C ASN A 265 -33.19 17.65 -5.98
N ALA A 266 -33.95 18.60 -5.44
CA ALA A 266 -33.41 19.72 -4.66
C ALA A 266 -32.63 19.27 -3.41
N GLU A 267 -32.86 18.06 -2.90
CA GLU A 267 -32.19 17.51 -1.71
C GLU A 267 -31.08 16.51 -2.08
N ASP A 268 -30.62 16.51 -3.33
CA ASP A 268 -29.52 15.67 -3.78
C ASP A 268 -28.28 15.82 -2.87
N ASN A 269 -27.58 14.71 -2.65
CA ASN A 269 -26.46 14.64 -1.72
C ASN A 269 -25.24 14.04 -2.40
N SER A 270 -24.31 14.92 -2.76
CA SER A 270 -23.02 14.61 -3.37
C SER A 270 -21.90 14.36 -2.34
N GLY A 271 -22.23 14.32 -1.04
CA GLY A 271 -21.33 13.99 0.05
C GLY A 271 -21.05 15.14 1.03
N SER A 272 -19.89 15.07 1.68
CA SER A 272 -19.42 16.04 2.69
C SER A 272 -17.99 16.43 2.39
N ILE A 273 -17.77 17.74 2.21
CA ILE A 273 -16.54 18.36 1.76
C ILE A 273 -16.18 19.42 2.81
N LYS A 274 -15.14 19.15 3.62
CA LYS A 274 -14.75 20.02 4.74
C LYS A 274 -13.25 20.19 4.84
N PHE A 275 -12.81 21.41 5.16
CA PHE A 275 -11.38 21.74 5.38
C PHE A 275 -10.51 21.26 4.22
N ILE A 276 -10.84 21.76 3.04
CA ILE A 276 -10.14 21.44 1.80
C ILE A 276 -9.44 22.69 1.27
N SER A 277 -8.21 22.49 0.80
CA SER A 277 -7.45 23.49 0.05
C SER A 277 -7.29 23.04 -1.38
N ILE A 278 -7.83 23.79 -2.34
CA ILE A 278 -7.67 23.52 -3.78
C ILE A 278 -6.73 24.56 -4.36
N ARG A 279 -5.61 24.13 -4.93
CA ARG A 279 -4.51 25.01 -5.30
C ARG A 279 -4.12 24.87 -6.75
N HIS A 280 -3.71 25.96 -7.38
CA HIS A 280 -3.09 25.98 -8.71
C HIS A 280 -3.99 25.41 -9.83
N GLY A 281 -5.31 25.43 -9.64
CA GLY A 281 -6.32 24.94 -10.59
C GLY A 281 -6.61 25.94 -11.72
N GLY A 282 -7.66 25.68 -12.51
CA GLY A 282 -8.09 26.59 -13.57
C GLY A 282 -7.48 26.30 -14.94
N ALA A 283 -7.11 25.07 -15.25
CA ALA A 283 -6.52 24.76 -16.56
C ALA A 283 -7.48 25.16 -17.69
N ASN A 284 -7.02 26.06 -18.57
CA ASN A 284 -7.76 26.44 -19.77
C ASN A 284 -7.82 25.25 -20.74
N ILE A 285 -9.05 24.94 -21.17
CA ILE A 285 -9.35 23.79 -22.04
C ILE A 285 -10.07 24.19 -23.33
N GLY A 286 -10.26 25.49 -23.55
CA GLY A 286 -10.83 26.13 -24.73
C GLY A 286 -10.96 27.64 -24.51
N GLU A 287 -11.33 28.37 -25.56
CA GLU A 287 -11.64 29.80 -25.43
C GLU A 287 -12.95 29.97 -24.64
N GLY A 288 -12.86 30.51 -23.42
CA GLY A 288 -14.00 30.68 -22.51
C GLY A 288 -14.60 29.35 -22.07
N ASN A 289 -13.74 28.34 -21.85
CA ASN A 289 -14.10 27.04 -21.36
C ASN A 289 -12.96 26.54 -20.48
N GLU A 290 -13.20 26.49 -19.17
CA GLU A 290 -12.23 26.19 -18.14
C GLU A 290 -12.77 25.07 -17.23
N ILE A 291 -11.89 24.35 -16.54
CA ILE A 291 -12.28 23.67 -15.30
C ILE A 291 -11.74 24.54 -14.17
N ASN A 292 -12.62 25.02 -13.30
CA ASN A 292 -12.30 25.92 -12.21
C ASN A 292 -11.92 25.17 -10.93
N GLY A 293 -11.43 25.90 -9.92
CA GLY A 293 -10.89 25.32 -8.68
C GLY A 293 -11.90 24.38 -8.02
N LEU A 294 -13.07 24.93 -7.65
CA LEU A 294 -14.24 24.15 -7.26
C LEU A 294 -15.42 24.49 -8.17
N THR A 295 -15.80 23.56 -9.04
CA THR A 295 -16.97 23.71 -9.92
C THR A 295 -18.16 22.96 -9.34
N LEU A 296 -19.30 23.65 -9.20
CA LEU A 296 -20.50 23.11 -8.56
C LEU A 296 -21.69 23.21 -9.50
N GLY A 297 -22.02 22.09 -10.15
CA GLY A 297 -23.15 21.99 -11.08
C GLY A 297 -24.35 21.32 -10.46
N GLY A 298 -25.45 22.07 -10.27
CA GLY A 298 -26.71 21.49 -9.79
C GLY A 298 -26.56 20.73 -8.46
N VAL A 299 -25.71 21.19 -7.54
CA VAL A 299 -25.44 20.51 -6.28
C VAL A 299 -26.59 20.74 -5.29
N GLY A 300 -27.10 19.66 -4.69
CA GLY A 300 -28.29 19.69 -3.83
C GLY A 300 -28.03 20.09 -2.38
N SER A 301 -29.10 20.47 -1.68
CA SER A 301 -29.08 20.95 -0.30
C SER A 301 -28.73 19.87 0.74
N GLY A 302 -28.75 18.60 0.33
CA GLY A 302 -28.27 17.49 1.16
C GLY A 302 -26.73 17.37 1.19
N THR A 303 -26.02 18.13 0.36
CA THR A 303 -24.55 18.16 0.31
C THR A 303 -24.01 19.16 1.33
N VAL A 304 -22.90 18.81 2.00
CA VAL A 304 -22.22 19.70 2.95
C VAL A 304 -20.91 20.18 2.35
N ILE A 305 -20.72 21.50 2.25
CA ILE A 305 -19.47 22.12 1.82
C ILE A 305 -19.14 23.23 2.81
N GLU A 306 -18.06 23.06 3.59
CA GLU A 306 -17.70 23.98 4.67
C GLU A 306 -16.17 24.17 4.77
N ASN A 307 -15.69 25.40 4.92
CA ASN A 307 -14.25 25.70 5.06
C ASN A 307 -13.42 25.20 3.87
N VAL A 308 -13.82 25.59 2.67
CA VAL A 308 -13.04 25.34 1.45
C VAL A 308 -12.30 26.61 1.05
N GLU A 309 -10.99 26.50 0.84
CA GLU A 309 -10.18 27.55 0.25
C GLU A 309 -9.74 27.18 -1.16
N VAL A 310 -9.59 28.20 -2.00
CA VAL A 310 -9.05 28.07 -3.35
C VAL A 310 -7.94 29.08 -3.55
N ILE A 311 -6.76 28.63 -3.97
CA ILE A 311 -5.53 29.43 -4.06
C ILE A 311 -4.92 29.29 -5.45
N GLY A 312 -4.50 30.40 -6.07
CA GLY A 312 -3.82 30.36 -7.37
C GLY A 312 -4.67 29.72 -8.47
N ASN A 313 -5.97 30.05 -8.56
CA ASN A 313 -6.82 29.58 -9.65
C ASN A 313 -6.77 30.58 -10.82
N GLN A 314 -6.77 30.09 -12.06
CA GLN A 314 -6.60 30.93 -13.25
C GLN A 314 -7.81 31.83 -13.52
N ASP A 315 -9.02 31.35 -13.24
CA ASP A 315 -10.28 32.08 -13.39
C ASP A 315 -11.10 32.00 -12.08
N ASP A 316 -12.29 31.40 -12.07
CA ASP A 316 -13.13 31.35 -10.88
C ASP A 316 -12.58 30.42 -9.79
N GLY A 317 -12.44 30.94 -8.57
CA GLY A 317 -12.09 30.11 -7.42
C GLY A 317 -13.16 29.04 -7.15
N ILE A 318 -14.42 29.49 -7.00
CA ILE A 318 -15.59 28.61 -6.89
C ILE A 318 -16.61 29.06 -7.91
N GLU A 319 -17.01 28.15 -8.79
CA GLU A 319 -17.93 28.40 -9.89
C GLU A 319 -19.26 27.64 -9.68
N TRP A 320 -20.37 28.32 -9.94
CA TRP A 320 -21.71 27.87 -9.58
C TRP A 320 -22.64 27.77 -10.79
N PHE A 321 -23.03 26.55 -11.15
CA PHE A 321 -24.04 26.28 -12.17
C PHE A 321 -25.36 25.82 -11.54
N GLY A 322 -25.98 26.73 -10.79
CA GLY A 322 -27.25 26.48 -10.09
C GLY A 322 -27.18 25.42 -9.00
N GLY A 323 -28.31 24.81 -8.66
CA GLY A 323 -28.46 23.94 -7.50
C GLY A 323 -29.03 24.66 -6.27
N THR A 324 -28.98 23.97 -5.13
CA THR A 324 -29.66 24.34 -3.87
C THR A 324 -28.76 24.16 -2.64
N VAL A 325 -27.49 23.80 -2.81
CA VAL A 325 -26.53 23.66 -1.73
C VAL A 325 -26.27 24.99 -1.02
N ASN A 326 -26.04 24.92 0.30
CA ASN A 326 -25.62 26.05 1.12
C ASN A 326 -24.17 25.86 1.54
N VAL A 327 -23.27 26.73 1.06
CA VAL A 327 -21.83 26.66 1.38
C VAL A 327 -21.49 27.62 2.51
N LYS A 328 -20.54 27.21 3.36
CA LYS A 328 -20.11 27.98 4.53
C LYS A 328 -18.59 28.11 4.65
#